data_AF-E0CV29-F1
#
_entry.id   AF-E0CV29-F1
#
_cell.length_a   1.000
_cell.length_b   1.000
_cell.length_c   1.000
_cell.angle_alpha   90.00
_cell.angle_beta   90.00
_cell.angle_gamma   90.00
#
_symmetry.space_group_name_H-M   'P 1'
#
loop_
_entity.id
_entity.type
_entity.pdbx_description
1 polymer ?
#
loop_
_entity_poly.entity_id
_entity_poly.type
_entity_poly.pdbx_seq_one_letter_code
_entity_poly.pdbx_strand_id
1 'polypeptide(L)'
;MRLLSNLEALVIGRNPLAGILSEVHFTKLSNLKYLKMSWTYLTFSVSSNWIPPFRLQYMKMISCKMGPKFPAWLQTQRSLQSLYISNSGIVDTAPSIREFITIIFFLYFKFL
;
A
#
# COMPACT_ATOMS: atom_id res chain seq x y z
N MET A 1 -8.25 -22.00 10.37
CA MET A 1 -6.86 -21.48 10.60
C MET A 1 -6.88 -19.96 10.79
N ARG A 2 -6.65 -19.53 12.04
CA ARG A 2 -6.66 -18.14 12.57
C ARG A 2 -5.27 -17.48 12.66
N LEU A 3 -4.23 -18.11 12.12
CA LEU A 3 -2.82 -17.81 12.47
C LEU A 3 -2.36 -16.37 12.18
N LEU A 4 -3.03 -15.63 11.28
CA LEU A 4 -2.62 -14.29 10.89
C LEU A 4 -3.58 -13.17 11.34
N SER A 5 -4.66 -13.50 12.06
CA SER A 5 -5.65 -12.49 12.48
C SER A 5 -5.12 -11.48 13.49
N ASN A 6 -4.04 -11.81 14.21
CA ASN A 6 -3.41 -10.91 15.18
C ASN A 6 -2.17 -10.21 14.62
N LEU A 7 -1.85 -10.38 13.34
CA LEU A 7 -0.69 -9.76 12.74
C LEU A 7 -0.90 -8.24 12.63
N GLU A 8 -0.12 -7.46 13.37
CA GLU A 8 -0.19 -6.00 13.32
C GLU A 8 0.76 -5.39 12.26
N ALA A 9 1.84 -6.08 11.92
CA ALA A 9 2.84 -5.59 10.99
C ALA A 9 3.19 -6.65 9.94
N LEU A 10 3.03 -6.30 8.67
CA LEU A 10 3.48 -7.08 7.52
C LEU A 10 4.63 -6.34 6.85
N VAL A 11 5.81 -6.95 6.89
CA VAL A 11 7.03 -6.39 6.32
C VAL A 11 7.60 -7.38 5.32
N ILE A 12 7.59 -7.02 4.05
CA ILE A 12 8.18 -7.79 2.95
C ILE A 12 9.08 -6.83 2.17
N GLY A 13 10.36 -7.15 2.01
CA GLY A 13 11.19 -6.27 1.21
C GLY A 13 12.61 -6.74 1.03
N ARG A 14 13.29 -6.13 0.06
CA ARG A 14 14.67 -6.43 -0.32
C ARG A 14 14.86 -7.92 -0.59
N ASN A 15 13.95 -8.48 -1.38
CA ASN A 15 13.98 -9.88 -1.72
C ASN A 15 13.48 -10.08 -3.16
N PRO A 16 13.84 -11.20 -3.81
CA PRO A 16 13.44 -11.48 -5.18
C PRO A 16 12.01 -12.03 -5.28
N LEU A 17 11.19 -11.89 -4.23
CA LEU A 17 9.83 -12.43 -4.24
C LEU A 17 9.00 -11.73 -5.32
N ALA A 18 8.41 -12.54 -6.19
CA ALA A 18 7.61 -12.11 -7.32
C ALA A 18 6.23 -12.75 -7.24
N GLY A 19 5.24 -12.10 -7.85
CA GLY A 19 3.87 -12.60 -7.89
C GLY A 19 2.83 -11.50 -7.78
N ILE A 20 1.58 -11.92 -7.70
CA ILE A 20 0.42 -11.03 -7.63
C ILE A 20 -0.20 -11.11 -6.25
N LEU A 21 -0.32 -9.97 -5.59
CA LEU A 21 -1.05 -9.81 -4.35
C LEU A 21 -2.46 -9.27 -4.65
N SER A 22 -3.44 -10.17 -4.57
CA SER A 22 -4.87 -9.85 -4.60
C SER A 22 -5.50 -9.86 -3.20
N GLU A 23 -6.78 -9.50 -3.11
CA GLU A 23 -7.55 -9.34 -1.88
C GLU A 23 -7.48 -10.58 -0.97
N VAL A 24 -7.44 -11.78 -1.58
CA VAL A 24 -7.43 -13.07 -0.85
C VAL A 24 -6.28 -13.16 0.15
N HIS A 25 -5.12 -12.59 -0.17
CA HIS A 25 -3.93 -12.60 0.69
C HIS A 25 -4.11 -11.75 1.95
N PHE A 26 -5.05 -10.81 1.93
CA PHE A 26 -5.27 -9.84 2.99
C PHE A 26 -6.53 -10.12 3.81
N THR A 27 -7.39 -11.06 3.38
CA THR A 27 -8.71 -11.35 3.97
C THR A 27 -8.71 -11.57 5.48
N LYS A 28 -7.62 -12.11 6.04
CA LYS A 28 -7.52 -12.44 7.46
C LYS A 28 -6.72 -11.41 8.27
N LEU A 29 -6.21 -10.35 7.67
CA LEU A 29 -5.28 -9.42 8.32
C LEU A 29 -6.01 -8.27 9.02
N SER A 30 -7.10 -8.52 9.74
CA SER A 30 -7.97 -7.47 10.27
C SER A 30 -7.30 -6.52 11.29
N ASN A 31 -6.26 -7.00 11.98
CA ASN A 31 -5.51 -6.21 12.96
C ASN A 31 -4.27 -5.51 12.36
N LEU A 32 -4.08 -5.54 11.04
CA LEU A 32 -2.91 -4.96 10.40
C LEU A 32 -2.90 -3.43 10.52
N LYS A 33 -1.81 -2.89 11.08
CA LYS A 33 -1.55 -1.46 11.27
C LYS A 33 -0.39 -0.97 10.42
N TYR A 34 0.59 -1.82 10.15
CA TYR A 34 1.81 -1.46 9.41
C TYR A 34 1.97 -2.35 8.19
N LEU A 35 1.92 -1.75 7.00
CA LEU A 35 2.18 -2.45 5.73
C LEU A 35 3.43 -1.87 5.07
N LYS A 36 4.49 -2.68 4.99
CA LYS A 36 5.75 -2.31 4.33
C LYS A 36 6.07 -3.35 3.27
N MET A 37 5.90 -2.98 1.99
CA MET A 37 6.29 -3.82 0.86
C MET A 37 7.19 -3.02 -0.07
N SER A 38 8.50 -3.20 0.02
CA SER A 38 9.45 -2.36 -0.71
C SER A 38 10.59 -3.15 -1.32
N TRP A 39 10.96 -2.80 -2.55
CA TRP A 39 12.04 -3.47 -3.29
C TRP A 39 11.77 -4.97 -3.44
N THR A 40 10.63 -5.31 -4.06
CA THR A 40 10.22 -6.67 -4.42
C THR A 40 9.66 -6.65 -5.85
N TYR A 41 9.47 -7.82 -6.44
CA TYR A 41 8.78 -7.97 -7.73
C TYR A 41 7.29 -8.29 -7.56
N LEU A 42 6.74 -7.97 -6.40
CA LEU A 42 5.32 -8.16 -6.12
C LEU A 42 4.50 -7.07 -6.80
N THR A 43 3.43 -7.49 -7.45
CA THR A 43 2.40 -6.61 -8.03
C THR A 43 1.19 -6.60 -7.12
N PHE A 44 0.83 -5.42 -6.63
CA PHE A 44 -0.39 -5.20 -5.86
C PHE A 44 -1.56 -5.00 -6.83
N SER A 45 -2.44 -5.99 -6.92
CA SER A 45 -3.55 -6.00 -7.89
C SER A 45 -4.84 -6.30 -7.15
N VAL A 46 -5.55 -5.23 -6.79
CA VAL A 46 -6.84 -5.28 -6.11
C VAL A 46 -7.84 -4.42 -6.85
N SER A 47 -9.12 -4.75 -6.72
CA SER A 47 -10.23 -3.96 -7.26
C SER A 47 -10.23 -2.54 -6.70
N SER A 48 -10.64 -1.58 -7.53
CA SER A 48 -10.84 -0.19 -7.08
C SER A 48 -11.88 -0.08 -5.96
N ASN A 49 -12.84 -0.99 -5.91
CA ASN A 49 -13.93 -0.99 -4.94
C ASN A 49 -13.60 -1.85 -3.71
N TRP A 50 -12.38 -2.36 -3.61
CA TRP A 50 -11.98 -3.20 -2.49
C TRP A 50 -12.04 -2.41 -1.17
N ILE A 51 -12.64 -3.04 -0.15
CA ILE A 51 -12.62 -2.55 1.22
C ILE A 51 -11.71 -3.49 2.01
N PRO A 52 -10.48 -3.06 2.37
CA PRO A 52 -9.59 -3.91 3.13
C PRO A 52 -10.14 -4.17 4.54
N PRO A 53 -9.89 -5.35 5.12
CA PRO A 53 -10.37 -5.69 6.47
C PRO A 53 -9.58 -4.99 7.59
N PHE A 54 -8.59 -4.17 7.25
CA PHE A 54 -7.64 -3.53 8.16
C PHE A 54 -7.74 -2.00 8.15
N ARG A 55 -7.14 -1.40 9.18
CA ARG A 55 -7.04 0.05 9.35
C ARG A 55 -5.57 0.41 9.56
N LEU A 56 -4.88 0.77 8.48
CA LEU A 56 -3.46 1.11 8.51
C LEU A 56 -3.21 2.41 9.26
N GLN A 57 -2.10 2.43 9.98
CA GLN A 57 -1.46 3.61 10.54
C GLN A 57 -0.25 4.04 9.72
N TYR A 58 0.42 3.08 9.07
CA TYR A 58 1.61 3.34 8.26
C TYR A 58 1.62 2.45 7.02
N MET A 59 1.93 3.04 5.88
CA MET A 59 2.11 2.32 4.62
C MET A 59 3.37 2.77 3.89
N LYS A 60 4.21 1.81 3.47
CA LYS A 60 5.39 2.05 2.64
C LYS A 60 5.50 1.05 1.50
N MET A 61 5.35 1.56 0.28
CA MET A 61 5.31 0.82 -0.97
C MET A 61 6.30 1.43 -1.98
N ILE A 62 7.60 1.14 -1.81
CA ILE A 62 8.64 1.65 -2.70
C ILE A 62 9.03 0.56 -3.71
N SER A 63 9.01 0.86 -5.01
CA SER A 63 9.33 -0.11 -6.06
C SER A 63 8.44 -1.36 -5.99
N CYS A 64 7.15 -1.17 -5.70
CA CYS A 64 6.12 -2.22 -5.74
C CYS A 64 5.06 -1.78 -6.75
N LYS A 65 4.72 -2.62 -7.73
CA LYS A 65 3.82 -2.25 -8.81
C LYS A 65 2.38 -2.16 -8.31
N MET A 66 1.78 -0.97 -8.38
CA MET A 66 0.42 -0.66 -7.92
C MET A 66 -0.44 0.07 -8.98
N GLY A 67 0.21 0.68 -9.99
CA GLY A 67 -0.44 1.56 -10.96
C GLY A 67 -1.20 0.85 -12.08
N PRO A 68 -1.85 1.63 -12.96
CA PRO A 68 -1.56 3.06 -13.19
C PRO A 68 -2.27 4.06 -12.27
N LYS A 69 -3.35 3.65 -11.57
CA LYS A 69 -4.17 4.56 -10.75
C LYS A 69 -3.86 4.48 -9.26
N PHE A 70 -4.16 5.55 -8.53
CA PHE A 70 -4.16 5.47 -7.07
C PHE A 70 -5.27 4.52 -6.61
N PRO A 71 -5.00 3.57 -5.68
CA PRO A 71 -6.05 2.72 -5.16
C PRO A 71 -7.07 3.53 -4.36
N ALA A 72 -8.33 3.51 -4.77
CA ALA A 72 -9.39 4.30 -4.11
C ALA A 72 -9.60 3.88 -2.64
N TRP A 73 -9.29 2.63 -2.29
CA TRP A 73 -9.38 2.13 -0.92
C TRP A 73 -8.48 2.88 0.08
N LEU A 74 -7.42 3.58 -0.37
CA LEU A 74 -6.60 4.43 0.50
C LEU A 74 -7.45 5.50 1.21
N GLN A 75 -8.53 5.96 0.58
CA GLN A 75 -9.47 6.93 1.16
C GLN A 75 -10.28 6.35 2.33
N THR A 76 -10.34 5.02 2.45
CA THR A 76 -11.02 4.35 3.58
C THR A 76 -10.14 4.26 4.82
N GLN A 77 -8.82 4.50 4.70
CA GLN A 77 -7.84 4.36 5.77
C GLN A 77 -7.78 5.60 6.66
N ARG A 78 -8.82 5.81 7.47
CA ARG A 78 -8.96 6.99 8.36
C ARG A 78 -7.90 7.10 9.46
N SER A 79 -7.20 6.02 9.78
CA SER A 79 -6.15 6.01 10.81
C SER A 79 -4.74 6.18 10.24
N LEU A 80 -4.61 6.40 8.93
CA LEU A 80 -3.32 6.44 8.25
C LEU A 80 -2.57 7.74 8.58
N GLN A 81 -1.42 7.59 9.24
CA GLN A 81 -0.57 8.71 9.68
C GLN A 81 0.63 8.94 8.75
N SER A 82 0.95 7.97 7.89
CA SER A 82 2.15 7.99 7.08
C SER A 82 1.99 7.15 5.83
N LEU A 83 2.20 7.76 4.67
CA LEU A 83 2.09 7.13 3.36
C LEU A 83 3.32 7.41 2.52
N TYR A 84 4.06 6.36 2.19
CA TYR A 84 5.22 6.41 1.32
C TYR A 84 4.98 5.53 0.11
N ILE A 85 4.78 6.13 -1.06
CA ILE A 85 4.65 5.40 -2.33
C ILE A 85 5.63 6.03 -3.32
N SER A 86 6.49 5.22 -3.92
CA SER A 86 7.38 5.68 -5.00
C SER A 86 7.74 4.53 -5.93
N ASN A 87 8.06 4.84 -7.19
CA ASN A 87 8.37 3.84 -8.21
C ASN A 87 7.32 2.71 -8.32
N SER A 88 6.03 3.07 -8.21
CA SER A 88 4.93 2.10 -8.17
C SER A 88 4.19 1.94 -9.50
N GLY A 89 4.60 2.69 -10.53
CA GLY A 89 3.92 2.78 -11.82
C GLY A 89 2.60 3.57 -11.78
N ILE A 90 2.27 4.22 -10.66
CA ILE A 90 1.13 5.14 -10.58
C ILE A 90 1.48 6.42 -11.34
N VAL A 91 0.60 6.82 -12.26
CA VAL A 91 0.70 8.02 -13.10
C VAL A 91 -0.54 8.92 -12.94
N ASP A 92 -1.27 8.72 -11.87
CA ASP A 92 -2.53 9.39 -11.54
C ASP A 92 -2.32 10.51 -10.51
N THR A 93 -3.31 11.37 -10.34
CA THR A 93 -3.29 12.42 -9.32
C THR A 93 -3.60 11.82 -7.95
N ALA A 94 -2.83 12.20 -6.93
CA ALA A 94 -3.11 11.76 -5.58
C ALA A 94 -4.51 12.24 -5.14
N PRO A 95 -5.34 11.36 -4.54
CA PRO A 95 -6.64 11.77 -4.04
C PRO A 95 -6.50 12.83 -2.94
N SER A 96 -7.47 13.75 -2.85
CA SER A 96 -7.54 14.70 -1.74
C SER A 96 -7.90 13.94 -0.46
N ILE A 97 -6.88 13.53 0.30
CA ILE A 97 -7.02 12.90 1.61
C ILE A 97 -6.99 14.03 2.65
N ARG A 98 -8.11 14.25 3.34
CA ARG A 98 -8.35 15.46 4.15
C ARG A 98 -7.63 15.54 5.51
N GLU A 99 -6.72 14.64 5.85
CA GLU A 99 -6.00 14.70 7.13
C GLU A 99 -4.48 14.48 6.95
N PHE A 100 -3.78 15.62 6.98
CA PHE A 100 -2.38 15.92 7.35
C PHE A 100 -1.17 15.07 6.87
N ILE A 101 -0.30 15.78 6.14
CA ILE A 101 1.16 15.93 6.31
C ILE A 101 1.94 14.63 6.65
N THR A 102 2.35 13.93 5.60
CA THR A 102 3.75 13.74 5.16
C THR A 102 3.70 12.84 3.94
N ILE A 103 3.22 13.38 2.82
CA ILE A 103 3.51 12.78 1.53
C ILE A 103 4.92 13.26 1.18
N ILE A 104 5.96 12.53 1.59
CA ILE A 104 7.26 12.73 0.96
C ILE A 104 7.15 12.08 -0.43
N PHE A 105 6.62 12.86 -1.37
CA PHE A 105 6.92 12.67 -2.77
C PHE A 105 8.45 12.81 -2.91
N PHE A 106 9.17 11.69 -2.86
CA PHE A 106 10.50 11.68 -3.45
C PHE A 106 10.30 11.84 -4.96
N LEU A 107 10.42 13.10 -5.38
CA LEU A 107 10.62 13.63 -6.72
C LEU A 107 10.84 12.57 -7.80
N TYR A 108 9.82 12.34 -8.61
CA TYR A 108 9.99 12.00 -10.03
C TYR A 108 9.36 13.06 -10.96
N PHE A 109 9.20 14.30 -10.46
CA PHE A 109 9.23 15.48 -11.33
C PHE A 109 10.64 16.10 -11.30
N LYS A 110 11.62 15.32 -11.76
CA LYS A 110 12.90 15.87 -12.19
C LYS A 110 13.17 15.31 -13.59
N PHE A 111 12.96 16.18 -14.57
CA PHE A 111 13.32 16.08 -15.99
C PHE A 111 12.57 15.05 -16.83
N LEU A 112 11.38 15.44 -17.28
CA LEU A 112 11.12 15.77 -18.69
C LEU A 112 10.18 16.99 -18.74
#